data_AF-A0A368F5J4-F1
#
_entry.id   AF-A0A368F5J4-F1
#
_cell.length_a   1.000
_cell.length_b   1.000
_cell.length_c   1.000
_cell.angle_alpha   90.00
_cell.angle_beta   90.00
_cell.angle_gamma   90.00
#
_symmetry.space_group_name_H-M   'P 1'
#
loop_
_entity.id
_entity.type
_entity.pdbx_description
1 polymer ?
#
loop_
_entity_poly.entity_id
_entity_poly.type
_entity_poly.pdbx_seq_one_letter_code
_entity_poly.pdbx_strand_id
1 'polypeptide(L)'
;MHMPKTIKQYIHRVGRTARAGRVGRSISLVGEEERKLLKEIINTNPDRSLKQRQVAPGNSTVSFSPVALHQFGSPRLACTYSFLEVVEAYRQRIDSLEDSIRQIDLEEKEERELRLAESAMKKTEEKLETGTTEREGRIWFKKATEGERERKRAERKAMRKEELKRKQAEKTPEQIRLEHEMAYQAREAKRARRGKNKRLRAVVETPLKRKVTMAKKKSMRLSDIPAVE
;
A
#
# COMPACT_ATOMS: atom_id res chain seq x y z
N MET A 1 -22.73 -14.80 -4.04
CA MET A 1 -22.66 -13.45 -4.65
C MET A 1 -23.20 -12.45 -3.64
N HIS A 2 -22.36 -11.85 -2.81
CA HIS A 2 -22.77 -10.90 -1.77
C HIS A 2 -22.18 -9.53 -2.05
N MET A 3 -22.84 -8.46 -1.60
CA MET A 3 -22.33 -7.11 -1.75
C MET A 3 -21.04 -6.93 -0.95
N PRO A 4 -20.02 -6.23 -1.50
CA PRO A 4 -18.77 -6.01 -0.78
C PRO A 4 -19.02 -5.13 0.44
N LYS A 5 -18.26 -5.34 1.50
CA LYS A 5 -18.41 -4.61 2.77
C LYS A 5 -17.81 -3.21 2.75
N THR A 6 -16.98 -2.90 1.75
CA THR A 6 -16.28 -1.60 1.62
C THR A 6 -16.52 -0.98 0.24
N ILE A 7 -16.62 0.35 0.20
CA ILE A 7 -16.89 1.09 -1.03
C ILE A 7 -15.77 0.96 -2.07
N LYS A 8 -14.50 0.89 -1.63
CA LYS A 8 -13.34 0.72 -2.53
C LYS A 8 -13.43 -0.61 -3.30
N GLN A 9 -13.78 -1.68 -2.59
CA GLN A 9 -13.99 -2.99 -3.23
C GLN A 9 -15.16 -2.95 -4.21
N TYR A 10 -16.24 -2.24 -3.89
CA TYR A 10 -17.35 -2.03 -4.82
C TYR A 10 -16.88 -1.33 -6.11
N ILE A 11 -16.13 -0.23 -5.99
CA ILE A 11 -15.60 0.52 -7.13
C ILE A 11 -14.71 -0.38 -7.99
N HIS A 12 -13.82 -1.18 -7.39
CA HIS A 12 -12.97 -2.11 -8.16
C HIS A 12 -13.78 -3.17 -8.90
N ARG A 13 -14.92 -3.62 -8.36
CA ARG A 13 -15.80 -4.57 -9.05
C ARG A 13 -16.52 -3.93 -10.22
N VAL A 14 -17.13 -2.75 -10.00
CA VAL A 14 -17.86 -2.03 -11.05
C VAL A 14 -16.92 -1.51 -12.14
N GLY A 15 -15.71 -1.09 -11.78
CA GLY A 15 -14.68 -0.61 -12.71
C GLY A 15 -14.16 -1.65 -13.71
N ARG A 16 -14.59 -2.92 -13.58
CA ARG A 16 -14.36 -3.95 -14.62
C ARG A 16 -15.39 -3.90 -15.75
N THR A 17 -16.44 -3.11 -15.60
CA THR A 17 -17.54 -2.95 -16.55
C THR A 17 -17.36 -1.67 -17.39
N ALA A 18 -17.97 -1.63 -18.59
CA ALA A 18 -17.81 -0.60 -19.61
C ALA A 18 -16.37 -0.48 -20.15
N ARG A 19 -16.16 -0.85 -21.42
CA ARG A 19 -14.84 -0.83 -22.10
C ARG A 19 -14.97 -0.08 -23.42
N ALA A 20 -13.92 0.63 -23.82
CA ALA A 20 -13.71 1.20 -25.16
C ALA A 20 -15.01 1.65 -25.89
N GLY A 21 -15.69 2.66 -25.34
CA GLY A 21 -16.88 3.27 -25.96
C GLY A 21 -18.19 2.48 -25.80
N ARG A 22 -18.18 1.27 -25.22
CA ARG A 22 -19.39 0.49 -24.92
C ARG A 22 -19.88 0.74 -23.49
N VAL A 23 -21.19 0.96 -23.34
CA VAL A 23 -21.84 1.11 -22.04
C VAL A 23 -21.89 -0.21 -21.27
N GLY A 24 -21.52 -0.17 -19.99
CA GLY A 24 -21.60 -1.31 -19.07
C GLY A 24 -22.73 -1.12 -18.05
N ARG A 25 -23.37 -2.23 -17.66
CA ARG A 25 -24.38 -2.25 -16.59
C ARG A 25 -23.91 -3.17 -15.47
N SER A 26 -23.93 -2.68 -14.24
CA SER A 26 -23.69 -3.50 -13.03
C SER A 26 -24.98 -3.58 -12.22
N ILE A 27 -25.41 -4.80 -11.90
CA ILE A 27 -26.60 -5.07 -11.09
C ILE A 27 -26.12 -5.61 -9.74
N SER A 28 -26.58 -4.99 -8.66
CA SER A 28 -26.25 -5.35 -7.29
C SER A 28 -27.53 -5.69 -6.54
N LEU A 29 -27.58 -6.89 -5.94
CA LEU A 29 -28.65 -7.27 -5.03
C LEU A 29 -28.26 -6.82 -3.62
N VAL A 30 -29.13 -6.07 -2.96
CA VAL A 30 -28.84 -5.46 -1.66
C VAL A 30 -29.85 -5.99 -0.65
N GLY A 31 -29.35 -6.59 0.42
CA GLY A 31 -30.14 -7.00 1.58
C GLY A 31 -30.20 -5.88 2.64
N GLU A 32 -30.57 -6.25 3.86
CA GLU A 32 -30.72 -5.28 4.95
C GLU A 32 -29.38 -4.84 5.53
N GLU A 33 -28.41 -5.75 5.60
CA GLU A 33 -27.09 -5.53 6.18
C GLU A 33 -26.29 -4.48 5.41
N GLU A 34 -26.41 -4.43 4.08
CA GLU A 34 -25.58 -3.59 3.22
C GLU A 34 -26.22 -2.23 2.90
N ARG A 35 -27.36 -1.89 3.53
CA ARG A 35 -28.04 -0.59 3.36
C ARG A 35 -27.13 0.61 3.67
N LYS A 36 -26.19 0.46 4.61
CA LYS A 36 -25.22 1.52 4.95
C LYS A 36 -24.32 1.85 3.75
N LEU A 37 -23.80 0.83 3.10
CA LEU A 37 -22.94 0.95 1.93
C LEU A 37 -23.73 1.46 0.71
N LEU A 38 -24.98 1.04 0.53
CA LEU A 38 -25.86 1.58 -0.50
C LEU A 38 -26.07 3.10 -0.35
N LYS A 39 -26.29 3.59 0.88
CA LYS A 39 -26.40 5.03 1.16
C LYS A 39 -25.11 5.77 0.80
N GLU A 40 -23.95 5.22 1.14
CA GLU A 40 -22.64 5.80 0.77
C GLU A 40 -22.43 5.85 -0.75
N ILE A 41 -22.87 4.83 -1.50
CA ILE A 41 -22.79 4.80 -2.97
C ILE A 41 -23.70 5.87 -3.58
N ILE A 42 -24.93 6.01 -3.08
CA ILE A 42 -25.87 7.03 -3.57
C ILE A 42 -25.35 8.44 -3.29
N ASN A 43 -24.76 8.67 -2.11
CA ASN A 43 -24.21 9.97 -1.74
C ASN A 43 -22.96 10.33 -2.56
N THR A 44 -22.13 9.35 -2.91
CA THR A 44 -20.93 9.55 -3.76
C THR A 44 -21.30 9.86 -5.22
N ASN A 45 -22.50 9.50 -5.68
CA ASN A 45 -22.98 9.71 -7.05
C ASN A 45 -24.10 10.77 -7.10
N PRO A 46 -23.76 12.07 -7.21
CA PRO A 46 -24.74 13.16 -7.19
C PRO A 46 -25.66 13.15 -8.43
N ASP A 47 -25.24 12.53 -9.53
CA ASP A 47 -25.94 12.57 -10.82
C ASP A 47 -27.14 11.59 -10.91
N ARG A 48 -27.47 10.91 -9.81
CA ARG A 48 -28.68 10.08 -9.60
C ARG A 48 -28.99 9.06 -10.72
N SER A 49 -28.00 8.68 -11.53
CA SER A 49 -28.15 7.75 -12.66
C SER A 49 -28.46 6.30 -12.24
N LEU A 50 -28.53 6.04 -10.94
CA LEU A 50 -28.81 4.74 -10.34
C LEU A 50 -30.31 4.43 -10.40
N LYS A 51 -30.68 3.38 -11.13
CA LYS A 51 -32.04 2.84 -11.14
C LYS A 51 -32.23 1.88 -9.97
N GLN A 52 -33.10 2.22 -9.02
CA GLN A 52 -33.45 1.35 -7.89
C GLN A 52 -34.81 0.69 -8.15
N ARG A 53 -34.85 -0.65 -8.08
CA ARG A 53 -36.09 -1.43 -8.12
C ARG A 53 -36.25 -2.17 -6.79
N GLN A 54 -37.39 -1.97 -6.12
CA GLN A 54 -37.77 -2.79 -4.98
C GLN A 54 -38.37 -4.10 -5.50
N VAL A 55 -37.86 -5.23 -5.02
CA VAL A 55 -38.38 -6.56 -5.34
C VAL A 55 -39.16 -7.05 -4.12
N ALA A 56 -40.46 -7.33 -4.30
CA ALA A 56 -41.30 -7.87 -3.24
C ALA A 56 -40.83 -9.29 -2.85
N PRO A 57 -40.87 -9.68 -1.57
CA PRO A 57 -40.36 -10.98 -1.11
C PRO A 57 -41.21 -12.19 -1.53
N GLY A 58 -42.27 -12.01 -2.35
CA GLY A 58 -43.33 -13.00 -2.54
C GLY A 58 -43.44 -13.74 -3.88
N ASN A 59 -42.73 -13.35 -4.95
CA ASN A 59 -42.88 -14.03 -6.25
C ASN A 59 -41.53 -14.49 -6.80
N SER A 60 -41.15 -15.74 -6.51
CA SER A 60 -40.00 -16.44 -7.11
C SER A 60 -40.28 -16.95 -8.54
N THR A 61 -41.44 -16.67 -9.12
CA THR A 61 -41.71 -16.83 -10.55
C THR A 61 -41.54 -15.48 -11.25
N VAL A 62 -40.31 -15.20 -11.67
CA VAL A 62 -40.07 -14.23 -12.74
C VAL A 62 -40.57 -14.87 -14.03
N SER A 63 -41.87 -14.75 -14.31
CA SER A 63 -42.37 -14.91 -15.67
C SER A 63 -41.72 -13.80 -16.50
N PHE A 64 -40.74 -14.18 -17.30
CA PHE A 64 -40.31 -13.37 -18.43
C PHE A 64 -41.48 -13.37 -19.42
N SER A 65 -42.45 -12.49 -19.22
CA SER A 65 -43.39 -12.18 -20.29
C SER A 65 -42.58 -11.55 -21.42
N PRO A 66 -42.51 -12.16 -22.61
CA PRO A 66 -41.87 -11.51 -23.74
C PRO A 66 -42.63 -10.22 -23.99
N VAL A 67 -41.93 -9.09 -23.90
CA VAL A 67 -42.46 -7.79 -24.28
C VAL A 67 -42.92 -7.93 -25.73
N ALA A 68 -44.21 -7.75 -25.93
CA ALA A 68 -44.85 -7.77 -27.24
C ALA A 68 -44.06 -6.85 -28.19
N LEU A 69 -43.40 -7.48 -29.17
CA LEU A 69 -42.80 -6.81 -30.32
C LEU A 69 -43.97 -6.14 -31.05
N HIS A 70 -44.19 -4.87 -30.76
CA HIS A 70 -45.11 -4.05 -31.52
C HIS A 70 -44.61 -4.02 -32.95
N GLN A 71 -45.50 -4.49 -33.81
CA GLN A 71 -45.40 -4.61 -35.24
C GLN A 71 -45.40 -3.21 -35.86
N PHE A 72 -44.32 -2.46 -35.67
CA PHE A 72 -44.04 -1.28 -36.48
C PHE A 72 -43.12 -1.70 -37.62
N GLY A 73 -43.73 -1.81 -38.79
CA GLY A 73 -43.02 -2.00 -40.04
C GLY A 73 -42.00 -0.89 -40.25
N SER A 74 -40.78 -1.29 -40.55
CA SER A 74 -39.82 -0.52 -41.32
C SER A 74 -38.96 -1.52 -42.10
N PRO A 75 -38.60 -1.20 -43.35
CA PRO A 75 -38.16 -2.18 -44.33
C PRO A 75 -36.83 -2.79 -43.91
N ARG A 76 -36.77 -4.11 -44.04
CA ARG A 76 -35.56 -4.92 -43.98
C ARG A 76 -34.50 -4.34 -44.92
N LEU A 77 -33.56 -3.56 -44.40
CA LEU A 77 -32.20 -3.62 -44.92
C LEU A 77 -31.61 -4.92 -44.38
N ALA A 78 -31.76 -5.97 -45.19
CA ALA A 78 -31.14 -7.25 -44.98
C ALA A 78 -29.62 -7.11 -45.10
N CYS A 79 -28.95 -6.68 -44.03
CA CYS A 79 -27.60 -7.13 -43.75
C CYS A 79 -27.72 -8.57 -43.24
N THR A 80 -28.00 -9.51 -44.14
CA THR A 80 -27.82 -10.94 -43.88
C THR A 80 -26.35 -11.26 -44.00
N TYR A 81 -25.52 -10.71 -43.10
CA TYR A 81 -24.31 -11.43 -42.76
C TYR A 81 -24.78 -12.56 -41.89
N SER A 82 -24.73 -13.79 -42.42
CA SER A 82 -25.10 -14.95 -41.63
C SER A 82 -24.22 -14.95 -40.37
N PHE A 83 -24.80 -15.24 -39.20
CA PHE A 83 -24.05 -15.32 -37.94
C PHE A 83 -22.79 -16.21 -38.07
N LEU A 84 -22.81 -17.17 -39.00
CA LEU A 84 -21.70 -18.02 -39.37
C LEU A 84 -20.53 -17.25 -40.01
N GLU A 85 -20.78 -16.35 -40.97
CA GLU A 85 -19.71 -15.55 -41.60
C GLU A 85 -18.98 -14.65 -40.60
N VAL A 86 -19.70 -14.09 -39.62
CA VAL A 86 -19.07 -13.31 -38.53
C VAL A 86 -18.14 -14.20 -37.70
N VAL A 87 -18.60 -15.39 -37.32
CA VAL A 87 -17.81 -16.34 -36.54
C VAL A 87 -16.59 -16.82 -37.33
N GLU A 88 -16.73 -17.06 -38.63
CA GLU A 88 -15.63 -17.46 -39.51
C GLU A 88 -14.57 -16.36 -39.65
N ALA A 89 -14.98 -15.09 -39.81
CA ALA A 89 -14.04 -13.97 -39.84
C ALA A 89 -13.23 -13.83 -38.53
N TYR A 90 -13.87 -14.06 -37.37
CA TYR A 90 -13.15 -14.08 -36.08
C TYR A 90 -12.23 -15.29 -35.94
N ARG A 91 -12.62 -16.47 -36.42
CA ARG A 91 -11.76 -17.66 -36.45
C ARG A 91 -10.52 -17.43 -37.30
N GLN A 92 -10.69 -16.94 -38.53
CA GLN A 92 -9.57 -16.59 -39.41
C GLN A 92 -8.64 -15.55 -38.77
N ARG A 93 -9.21 -14.57 -38.04
CA ARG A 93 -8.40 -13.60 -37.31
C ARG A 93 -7.63 -14.23 -36.17
N ILE A 94 -8.22 -15.16 -35.42
CA ILE A 94 -7.55 -15.92 -34.36
C ILE A 94 -6.39 -16.72 -34.97
N ASP A 95 -6.66 -17.48 -36.03
CA ASP A 95 -5.67 -18.31 -36.71
C ASP A 95 -4.47 -17.46 -37.18
N SER A 96 -4.71 -16.28 -37.76
CA SER A 96 -3.65 -15.37 -38.20
C SER A 96 -2.77 -14.83 -37.05
N LEU A 97 -3.30 -14.79 -35.83
CA LEU A 97 -2.57 -14.30 -34.65
C LEU A 97 -1.81 -15.43 -33.94
N GLU A 98 -2.22 -16.69 -34.10
CA GLU A 98 -1.56 -17.82 -33.45
C GLU A 98 -0.08 -17.92 -33.84
N ASP A 99 0.23 -17.77 -35.13
CA ASP A 99 1.62 -17.86 -35.60
C ASP A 99 2.47 -16.70 -35.11
N SER A 100 1.91 -15.48 -35.02
CA SER A 100 2.60 -14.34 -34.42
C SER A 100 2.88 -14.54 -32.94
N ILE A 101 1.94 -15.13 -32.19
CA ILE A 101 2.14 -15.44 -30.77
C ILE A 101 3.22 -16.51 -30.59
N ARG A 102 3.19 -17.58 -31.40
CA ARG A 102 4.21 -18.63 -31.39
C ARG A 102 5.60 -18.06 -31.70
N GLN A 103 5.70 -17.12 -32.62
CA GLN A 103 6.95 -16.46 -32.95
C GLN A 103 7.47 -15.63 -31.77
N ILE A 104 6.60 -14.87 -31.10
CA ILE A 104 6.97 -14.12 -29.88
C ILE A 104 7.43 -15.07 -28.78
N ASP A 105 6.73 -16.18 -28.54
CA ASP A 105 7.09 -17.16 -27.51
C ASP A 105 8.45 -17.81 -27.79
N LEU A 106 8.75 -18.07 -29.08
CA LEU A 106 10.02 -18.63 -29.52
C LEU A 106 11.15 -17.60 -29.37
N GLU A 107 10.93 -16.36 -29.80
CA GLU A 107 11.88 -15.26 -29.65
C GLU A 107 12.17 -14.96 -28.18
N GLU A 108 11.14 -14.92 -27.31
CA GLU A 108 11.33 -14.78 -25.86
C GLU A 108 12.10 -15.95 -25.25
N LYS A 109 11.93 -17.17 -25.78
CA LYS A 109 12.69 -18.34 -25.34
C LYS A 109 14.15 -18.25 -25.77
N GLU A 110 14.41 -17.86 -27.01
CA GLU A 110 15.75 -17.64 -27.53
C GLU A 110 16.47 -16.50 -26.79
N GLU A 111 15.80 -15.36 -26.56
CA GLU A 111 16.35 -14.25 -25.77
C GLU A 111 16.67 -14.69 -24.34
N ARG A 112 15.79 -15.49 -23.72
CA ARG A 112 16.01 -16.05 -22.39
C ARG A 112 17.23 -16.98 -22.37
N GLU A 113 17.39 -17.84 -23.36
CA GLU A 113 18.54 -18.75 -23.49
C GLU A 113 19.84 -17.99 -23.74
N LEU A 114 19.82 -16.98 -24.61
CA LEU A 114 20.97 -16.13 -24.91
C LEU A 114 21.40 -15.35 -23.66
N ARG A 115 20.46 -14.78 -22.91
CA ARG A 115 20.76 -14.11 -21.63
C ARG A 115 21.37 -15.04 -20.59
N LEU A 116 20.93 -16.30 -20.53
CA LEU A 116 21.53 -17.30 -19.65
C LEU A 116 22.97 -17.61 -20.07
N ALA A 117 23.21 -17.79 -21.37
CA ALA A 117 24.54 -18.03 -21.94
C ALA A 117 25.48 -16.84 -21.69
N GLU A 118 25.03 -15.61 -21.97
CA GLU A 118 25.78 -14.37 -21.67
C GLU A 118 26.11 -14.27 -20.18
N SER A 119 25.14 -14.51 -19.31
CA SER A 119 25.38 -14.46 -17.86
C SER A 119 26.36 -15.54 -17.40
N ALA A 120 26.41 -16.68 -18.08
CA ALA A 120 27.36 -17.75 -17.81
C ALA A 120 28.77 -17.37 -18.30
N MET A 121 28.89 -16.84 -19.53
CA MET A 121 30.14 -16.35 -20.11
C MET A 121 30.72 -15.22 -19.26
N LYS A 122 29.90 -14.25 -18.86
CA LYS A 122 30.32 -13.15 -17.99
C LYS A 122 30.83 -13.64 -16.63
N LYS A 123 30.18 -14.65 -16.05
CA LYS A 123 30.68 -15.29 -14.80
C LYS A 123 31.99 -16.02 -15.02
N THR A 124 32.23 -16.60 -16.19
CA THR A 124 33.51 -17.25 -16.50
C THR A 124 34.61 -16.22 -16.75
N GLU A 125 34.30 -15.13 -17.45
CA GLU A 125 35.19 -13.98 -17.66
C GLU A 125 35.58 -13.36 -16.32
N GLU A 126 34.60 -13.03 -15.48
CA GLU A 126 34.83 -12.49 -14.13
C GLU A 126 35.75 -13.41 -13.31
N LYS A 127 35.54 -14.73 -13.35
CA LYS A 127 36.41 -15.69 -12.66
C LYS A 127 37.83 -15.75 -13.25
N LEU A 128 37.99 -15.55 -14.55
CA LEU A 128 39.28 -15.49 -15.21
C LEU A 128 40.01 -14.18 -14.87
N GLU A 129 39.30 -13.05 -14.89
CA GLU A 129 39.82 -11.72 -14.57
C GLU A 129 40.23 -11.58 -13.11
N THR A 130 39.42 -12.10 -12.19
CA THR A 130 39.67 -11.94 -10.75
C THR A 130 40.85 -12.80 -10.27
N GLY A 131 41.31 -13.77 -11.08
CA GLY A 131 42.51 -14.58 -10.80
C GLY A 131 42.46 -15.44 -9.52
N THR A 132 41.41 -15.32 -8.71
CA THR A 132 41.16 -16.08 -7.50
C THR A 132 40.32 -17.31 -7.84
N THR A 133 40.95 -18.48 -7.86
CA THR A 133 40.30 -19.79 -7.85
C THR A 133 39.58 -20.10 -6.53
N GLU A 134 39.41 -19.12 -5.64
CA GLU A 134 38.54 -19.24 -4.49
C GLU A 134 37.09 -19.05 -4.96
N ARG A 135 36.45 -20.19 -5.20
CA ARG A 135 34.99 -20.28 -5.21
C ARG A 135 34.50 -19.60 -3.94
N GLU A 136 33.94 -18.41 -4.04
CA GLU A 136 33.16 -17.85 -2.95
C GLU A 136 32.10 -18.89 -2.61
N GLY A 137 32.34 -19.59 -1.49
CA GLY A 137 31.56 -20.75 -1.10
C GLY A 137 30.09 -20.35 -1.00
N ARG A 138 29.22 -21.28 -1.36
CA ARG A 138 27.76 -21.13 -1.21
C ARG A 138 27.45 -20.63 0.19
N ILE A 139 27.10 -19.34 0.32
CA ILE A 139 26.70 -18.74 1.59
C ILE A 139 25.37 -19.40 1.94
N TRP A 140 25.42 -20.49 2.71
CA TRP A 140 24.24 -21.01 3.37
C TRP A 140 23.65 -19.83 4.13
N PHE A 141 22.38 -19.49 3.87
CA PHE A 141 21.64 -18.48 4.64
C PHE A 141 21.51 -18.98 6.08
N LYS A 142 22.60 -18.91 6.86
CA LYS A 142 22.53 -18.93 8.31
C LYS A 142 21.88 -17.62 8.68
N LYS A 143 20.72 -17.70 9.37
CA LYS A 143 20.19 -16.52 10.06
C LYS A 143 21.34 -15.97 10.91
N ALA A 144 21.76 -14.73 10.62
CA ALA A 144 22.78 -14.05 11.40
C ALA A 144 22.49 -14.27 12.89
N THR A 145 23.50 -14.70 13.64
CA THR A 145 23.36 -14.99 15.07
C THR A 145 22.82 -13.74 15.77
N GLU A 146 22.14 -13.93 16.90
CA GLU A 146 21.61 -12.80 17.68
C GLU A 146 22.72 -11.77 17.97
N GLY A 147 23.93 -12.24 18.33
CA GLY A 147 25.09 -11.39 18.55
C GLY A 147 25.55 -10.59 17.32
N GLU A 148 25.50 -11.16 16.11
CA GLU A 148 25.86 -10.43 14.88
C GLU A 148 24.82 -9.36 14.52
N ARG A 149 23.53 -9.67 14.74
CA ARG A 149 22.44 -8.71 14.58
C ARG A 149 22.55 -7.56 15.58
N GLU A 150 22.90 -7.86 16.83
CA GLU A 150 23.13 -6.87 17.87
C GLU A 150 24.35 -6.00 17.57
N ARG A 151 25.46 -6.60 17.12
CA ARG A 151 26.65 -5.86 16.68
C ARG A 151 26.32 -4.89 15.55
N LYS A 152 25.61 -5.35 14.51
CA LYS A 152 25.17 -4.50 13.39
C LYS A 152 24.20 -3.39 13.83
N ARG A 153 23.32 -3.66 14.80
CA ARG A 153 22.45 -2.65 15.41
C ARG A 153 23.25 -1.64 16.23
N ALA A 154 24.25 -2.08 16.99
CA ALA A 154 25.12 -1.24 17.79
C ALA A 154 25.98 -0.33 16.90
N GLU A 155 26.52 -0.86 15.82
CA GLU A 155 27.27 -0.12 14.81
C GLU A 155 26.42 0.96 14.13
N ARG A 156 25.20 0.61 13.67
CA ARG A 156 24.26 1.62 13.13
C ARG A 156 23.90 2.70 14.15
N LYS A 157 23.75 2.34 15.44
CA LYS A 157 23.52 3.30 16.51
C LYS A 157 24.73 4.20 16.76
N ALA A 158 25.95 3.65 16.67
CA ALA A 158 27.20 4.39 16.82
C ALA A 158 27.36 5.40 15.67
N MET A 159 27.19 4.97 14.42
CA MET A 159 27.22 5.83 13.23
C MET A 159 26.22 6.99 13.36
N ARG A 160 24.96 6.70 13.75
CA ARG A 160 23.95 7.74 13.93
C ARG A 160 24.30 8.71 15.06
N LYS A 161 24.91 8.23 16.15
CA LYS A 161 25.34 9.06 17.28
C LYS A 161 26.49 9.99 16.88
N GLU A 162 27.43 9.50 16.09
CA GLU A 162 28.55 10.26 15.56
C GLU A 162 28.07 11.33 14.56
N GLU A 163 27.17 10.97 13.66
CA GLU A 163 26.55 11.92 12.73
C GLU A 163 25.79 13.04 13.46
N LEU A 164 25.04 12.70 14.52
CA LEU A 164 24.37 13.69 15.38
C LEU A 164 25.36 14.60 16.11
N LYS A 165 26.48 14.07 16.60
CA LYS A 165 27.55 14.87 17.21
C LYS A 165 28.18 15.82 16.20
N ARG A 166 28.45 15.35 14.99
CA ARG A 166 28.98 16.18 13.90
C ARG A 166 28.01 17.31 13.55
N LYS A 167 26.72 17.00 13.37
CA LYS A 167 25.68 18.01 13.14
C LYS A 167 25.50 18.99 14.31
N GLN A 168 25.80 18.60 15.54
CA GLN A 168 25.80 19.51 16.68
C GLN A 168 27.03 20.40 16.71
N ALA A 169 28.20 19.87 16.34
CA ALA A 169 29.45 20.63 16.25
C ALA A 169 29.44 21.66 15.10
N GLU A 170 28.73 21.36 14.01
CA GLU A 170 28.57 22.25 12.85
C GLU A 170 27.58 23.41 13.10
N LYS A 171 26.78 23.40 14.17
CA LYS A 171 25.79 24.45 14.45
C LYS A 171 26.45 25.71 15.00
N THR A 172 26.06 26.86 14.45
CA THR A 172 26.48 28.17 14.98
C THR A 172 25.80 28.45 16.33
N PRO A 173 26.40 29.29 17.21
CA PRO A 173 25.84 29.59 18.52
C PRO A 173 24.45 30.24 18.46
N GLU A 174 24.12 30.97 17.41
CA GLU A 174 22.78 31.54 17.19
C GLU A 174 21.74 30.47 16.85
N GLN A 175 22.10 29.48 16.02
CA GLN A 175 21.22 28.36 15.69
C GLN A 175 20.90 27.49 16.91
N ILE A 176 21.87 27.31 17.82
CA ILE A 176 21.67 26.60 19.08
C ILE A 176 20.65 27.33 19.96
N ARG A 177 20.73 28.67 20.05
CA ARG A 177 19.78 29.50 20.81
C ARG A 177 18.36 29.37 20.24
N LEU A 178 18.21 29.46 18.93
CA LEU A 178 16.92 29.29 18.25
C LEU A 178 16.35 27.88 18.46
N GLU A 179 17.18 26.83 18.35
CA GLU A 179 16.75 25.45 18.61
C GLU A 179 16.29 25.25 20.06
N HIS A 180 16.98 25.86 21.01
CA HIS A 180 16.59 25.84 22.42
C HIS A 180 15.29 26.59 22.68
N GLU A 181 15.08 27.74 22.05
CA GLU A 181 13.86 28.54 22.14
C GLU A 181 12.67 27.80 21.53
N MET A 182 12.83 27.25 20.32
CA MET A 182 11.83 26.39 19.68
C MET A 182 11.50 25.17 20.55
N ALA A 183 12.51 24.53 21.15
CA ALA A 183 12.31 23.39 22.05
C ALA A 183 11.63 23.81 23.37
N TYR A 184 11.81 25.05 23.83
CA TYR A 184 11.11 25.60 24.99
C TYR A 184 9.62 25.81 24.67
N GLN A 185 9.31 26.50 23.58
CA GLN A 185 7.94 26.74 23.11
C GLN A 185 7.19 25.41 22.86
N ALA A 186 7.86 24.43 22.23
CA ALA A 186 7.27 23.10 22.02
C ALA A 186 6.96 22.37 23.34
N ARG A 187 7.82 22.52 24.36
CA ARG A 187 7.58 21.96 25.70
C ARG A 187 6.45 22.67 26.42
N GLU A 188 6.36 23.98 26.31
CA GLU A 188 5.28 24.79 26.86
C GLU A 188 3.92 24.42 26.25
N ALA A 189 3.84 24.33 24.92
CA ALA A 189 2.64 23.88 24.22
C ALA A 189 2.21 22.46 24.65
N LYS A 190 3.16 21.54 24.85
CA LYS A 190 2.87 20.19 25.38
C LYS A 190 2.34 20.23 26.82
N ARG A 191 2.86 21.10 27.69
CA ARG A 191 2.34 21.28 29.06
C ARG A 191 0.93 21.86 29.04
N ALA A 192 0.67 22.87 28.22
CA ALA A 192 -0.65 23.47 28.04
C ALA A 192 -1.70 22.44 27.55
N ARG A 193 -1.30 21.49 26.68
CA ARG A 193 -2.15 20.37 26.25
C ARG A 193 -2.38 19.32 27.34
N ARG A 194 -1.37 18.99 28.14
CA ARG A 194 -1.49 18.01 29.24
C ARG A 194 -2.47 18.43 30.33
N GLY A 195 -2.62 19.74 30.59
CA GLY A 195 -3.61 20.26 31.53
C GLY A 195 -5.06 20.06 31.08
N LYS A 196 -5.33 20.14 29.77
CA LYS A 196 -6.69 20.05 29.20
C LYS A 196 -7.24 18.60 29.17
N ASN A 197 -6.36 17.60 29.13
CA ASN A 197 -6.74 16.18 29.08
C ASN A 197 -6.42 15.43 30.39
N LYS A 198 -6.51 16.09 31.55
CA LYS A 198 -6.37 15.42 32.85
C LYS A 198 -7.66 14.64 33.11
N ARG A 199 -7.69 13.32 32.80
CA ARG A 199 -8.79 12.43 33.22
C ARG A 199 -8.95 12.59 34.73
N LEU A 200 -10.10 13.10 35.18
CA LEU A 200 -10.46 13.14 36.59
C LEU A 200 -10.42 11.70 37.13
N ARG A 201 -9.59 11.43 38.14
CA ARG A 201 -9.65 10.16 38.86
C ARG A 201 -10.82 10.23 39.83
N ALA A 202 -11.71 9.23 39.78
CA ALA A 202 -12.96 9.19 40.56
C ALA A 202 -12.75 9.04 42.08
N VAL A 203 -11.55 8.66 42.52
CA VAL A 203 -11.21 8.55 43.95
C VAL A 203 -10.00 9.44 44.22
N VAL A 204 -10.19 10.44 45.08
CA VAL A 204 -9.10 11.24 45.66
C VAL A 204 -8.60 10.47 46.88
N GLU A 205 -7.72 9.51 46.66
CA GLU A 205 -6.97 8.93 47.78
C GLU A 205 -6.03 10.00 48.32
N THR A 206 -6.17 10.31 49.61
CA THR A 206 -5.28 11.21 50.34
C THR A 206 -3.84 10.75 50.17
N PRO A 207 -2.90 11.61 49.72
CA PRO A 207 -1.55 11.16 49.42
C PRO A 207 -0.83 10.79 50.73
N LEU A 208 -0.51 9.50 50.90
CA LEU A 208 0.53 9.09 51.84
C LEU A 208 1.80 9.87 51.49
N LYS A 209 2.35 10.59 52.49
CA LYS A 209 3.60 11.37 52.39
C LYS A 209 4.64 10.55 51.62
N ARG A 210 4.96 10.97 50.40
CA ARG A 210 6.10 10.43 49.65
C ARG A 210 7.34 10.67 50.50
N LYS A 211 7.98 9.60 50.96
CA LYS A 211 9.34 9.68 51.50
C LYS A 211 10.21 10.30 50.41
N VAL A 212 10.72 11.50 50.69
CA VAL A 212 11.73 12.15 49.85
C VAL A 212 12.96 11.26 49.93
N THR A 213 13.24 10.49 48.88
CA THR A 213 14.54 9.86 48.74
C THR A 213 15.53 11.00 48.50
N MET A 214 16.41 11.24 49.48
CA MET A 214 17.51 12.19 49.35
C MET A 214 18.29 11.84 48.08
N ALA A 215 18.23 12.70 47.07
CA ALA A 215 19.07 12.58 45.90
C ALA A 215 20.53 12.60 46.39
N LYS A 216 21.29 11.55 46.06
CA LYS A 216 22.74 11.50 46.28
C LYS A 216 23.34 12.70 45.54
N LYS A 217 23.68 13.76 46.27
CA LYS A 217 24.45 14.89 45.72
C LYS A 217 25.73 14.28 45.14
N LYS A 218 25.95 14.48 43.84
CA LYS A 218 27.23 14.22 43.19
C LYS A 218 28.26 15.01 43.99
N SER A 219 29.21 14.34 44.65
CA SER A 219 30.27 15.03 45.37
C SER A 219 31.00 15.93 44.38
N MET A 220 31.10 17.22 44.69
CA MET A 220 31.98 18.12 43.94
C MET A 220 33.41 17.59 44.09
N ARG A 221 34.19 17.60 43.01
CA ARG A 221 35.62 17.31 43.12
C ARG A 221 36.28 18.54 43.74
N LEU A 222 37.31 18.31 44.55
CA LEU A 222 38.07 19.35 45.25
C LEU A 222 38.70 20.37 44.27
N SER A 223 38.79 20.04 42.98
CA SER A 223 39.26 20.89 41.89
C SER A 223 38.31 22.02 41.48
N ASP A 224 37.05 22.00 41.92
CA ASP A 224 36.02 22.95 41.45
C ASP A 224 35.81 24.13 42.41
N ILE A 225 36.68 24.30 43.42
CA ILE A 225 36.64 25.43 44.36
C ILE A 225 37.55 26.54 43.81
N PRO A 226 37.03 27.72 43.43
CA PRO A 226 37.88 28.82 43.02
C PRO A 226 38.70 29.31 44.22
N ALA A 227 40.00 29.48 44.03
CA ALA A 227 40.86 30.13 45.00
C ALA A 227 40.38 31.57 45.19
N VAL A 228 40.08 31.93 46.44
CA VAL A 228 39.80 33.30 46.83
C VAL A 228 41.16 33.94 47.15
N GLU A 229 41.48 35.04 46.46
CA GLU A 229 42.57 35.95 46.83
C GLU A 229 42.26 36.70 48.14
#